data_AF-E2BRM8-F1
#
_entry.id   AF-E2BRM8-F1
#
_cell.length_a   1.000
_cell.length_b   1.000
_cell.length_c   1.000
_cell.angle_alpha   90.00
_cell.angle_beta   90.00
_cell.angle_gamma   90.00
#
_symmetry.space_group_name_H-M   'P 1'
#
loop_
_entity.id
_entity.type
_entity.pdbx_description
1 polymer ?
#
loop_
_entity_poly.entity_id
_entity_poly.type
_entity_poly.pdbx_seq_one_letter_code
_entity_poly.pdbx_strand_id
1 'polypeptide(L)'
;MLKEKASKIMVWILGGLAVRWKQPVAYDFTGNSFFSEAVKDRCLEIVRESYKVGITVRVLTCDMGNRNVWKALGIEVGPQILNNSFCHPCVEGQKMFVMADVVHAFKNFKEMLTNNKVIHLPDRIVEDQGLPSSAVKVAHIFALIDYQSGDMWRMTPKLKRSDVQCNHFDKMKLNVARRVINHRTAASLFNIAFMEGGDPEMVTTAWMVLLMHEWFRYVTCRSLLSALSKKNTEAYEQAITILKLTMDVFQHMYISGGWKPVQTAIKISTKTILDLAELCLNELGYDFLFTGRLTQDIIENLFSVIRYRRPTPTPLQVTQRLRQTTISMLLREVPGSSYDFETEGEILINIFEELKFAALDTALNNNGDWPRDFIILLFTKVVTQYHKKKIKCCTE
;
A
#
# COMPACT_ATOMS: atom_id res chain seq x y z
N MET A 1 -13.94 -37.31 2.96
CA MET A 1 -13.44 -35.92 3.05
C MET A 1 -14.41 -35.00 2.31
N LEU A 2 -15.13 -34.14 3.02
CA LEU A 2 -15.90 -33.07 2.39
C LEU A 2 -14.91 -32.15 1.66
N LYS A 3 -14.98 -32.09 0.32
CA LYS A 3 -14.23 -31.10 -0.47
C LYS A 3 -14.71 -29.71 -0.03
N GLU A 4 -13.96 -29.04 0.83
CA GLU A 4 -14.23 -27.64 1.17
C GLU A 4 -14.16 -26.80 -0.11
N LYS A 5 -15.20 -26.00 -0.32
CA LYS A 5 -15.33 -25.16 -1.51
C LYS A 5 -14.51 -23.90 -1.29
N ALA A 6 -13.60 -23.60 -2.22
CA ALA A 6 -12.87 -22.35 -2.22
C ALA A 6 -13.84 -21.17 -2.35
N SER A 7 -13.69 -20.17 -1.47
CA SER A 7 -14.47 -18.92 -1.49
C SER A 7 -13.64 -17.74 -1.99
N LYS A 8 -12.31 -17.84 -1.90
CA LYS A 8 -11.37 -16.78 -2.26
C LYS A 8 -10.22 -17.31 -3.11
N ILE A 9 -9.57 -16.41 -3.82
CA ILE A 9 -8.27 -16.65 -4.47
C ILE A 9 -7.22 -15.74 -3.81
N MET A 10 -6.04 -16.29 -3.53
CA MET A 10 -4.83 -15.54 -3.19
C MET A 10 -3.93 -15.51 -4.43
N VAL A 11 -3.39 -14.34 -4.77
CA VAL A 11 -2.48 -14.17 -5.91
C VAL A 11 -1.23 -13.48 -5.43
N TRP A 12 -0.08 -13.96 -5.89
CA TRP A 12 1.23 -13.36 -5.66
C TRP A 12 1.75 -12.72 -6.95
N ILE A 13 2.18 -11.47 -6.85
CA ILE A 13 2.75 -10.69 -7.94
C ILE A 13 4.15 -10.23 -7.54
N LEU A 14 5.12 -10.43 -8.42
CA LEU A 14 6.42 -9.77 -8.36
C LEU A 14 6.33 -8.42 -9.08
N GLY A 15 6.84 -7.37 -8.44
CA GLY A 15 6.96 -6.04 -9.04
C GLY A 15 8.38 -5.49 -8.90
N GLY A 16 8.94 -4.97 -10.00
CA GLY A 16 10.27 -4.38 -10.01
C GLY A 16 10.31 -3.05 -9.25
N LEU A 17 11.30 -2.90 -8.36
CA LEU A 17 11.52 -1.65 -7.63
C LEU A 17 12.36 -0.64 -8.43
N ALA A 18 13.44 -1.09 -9.07
CA ALA A 18 14.33 -0.26 -9.88
C ALA A 18 13.73 0.00 -11.27
N VAL A 19 13.39 -1.08 -11.97
CA VAL A 19 12.75 -1.05 -13.30
C VAL A 19 11.25 -1.32 -13.14
N ARG A 20 10.43 -0.65 -13.97
CA ARG A 20 8.98 -0.81 -13.91
C ARG A 20 8.55 -2.07 -14.66
N TRP A 21 8.28 -3.14 -13.92
CA TRP A 21 7.61 -4.33 -14.44
C TRP A 21 6.76 -5.00 -13.36
N LYS A 22 5.85 -5.90 -13.76
CA LYS A 22 5.01 -6.68 -12.86
C LYS A 22 4.65 -8.03 -13.48
N GLN A 23 4.58 -9.09 -12.67
CA GLN A 23 4.16 -10.41 -13.13
C GLN A 23 3.47 -11.21 -12.03
N PRO A 24 2.25 -11.73 -12.27
CA PRO A 24 1.66 -12.75 -11.42
C PRO A 24 2.47 -14.05 -11.51
N VAL A 25 2.97 -14.54 -10.39
CA VAL A 25 3.86 -15.72 -10.33
C VAL A 25 3.22 -16.93 -9.68
N ALA A 26 2.24 -16.72 -8.80
CA ALA A 26 1.53 -17.81 -8.15
C ALA A 26 0.10 -17.41 -7.82
N TYR A 27 -0.78 -18.40 -7.72
CA TYR A 27 -2.10 -18.23 -7.14
C TYR A 27 -2.53 -19.52 -6.43
N ASP A 28 -3.33 -19.37 -5.37
CA ASP A 28 -3.92 -20.46 -4.62
C ASP A 28 -5.38 -20.16 -4.28
N PHE A 29 -6.21 -21.19 -4.28
CA PHE A 29 -7.60 -21.09 -3.87
C PHE A 29 -7.73 -21.34 -2.37
N THR A 30 -8.40 -20.43 -1.65
CA THR A 30 -8.55 -20.52 -0.19
C THR A 30 -10.02 -20.51 0.22
N GLY A 31 -10.30 -21.10 1.38
CA GLY A 31 -11.56 -20.90 2.09
C GLY A 31 -11.67 -19.50 2.72
N ASN A 32 -12.66 -19.35 3.61
CA ASN A 32 -12.81 -18.11 4.40
C ASN A 32 -11.66 -17.94 5.39
N SER A 33 -11.23 -19.04 6.00
CA SER A 33 -10.01 -19.19 6.80
C SER A 33 -8.90 -19.82 5.96
N PHE A 34 -7.66 -19.68 6.43
CA PHE A 34 -6.46 -20.23 5.80
C PHE A 34 -5.37 -20.36 6.86
N PHE A 35 -4.48 -21.32 6.66
CA PHE A 35 -3.33 -21.50 7.54
C PHE A 35 -2.25 -20.47 7.18
N SER A 36 -1.89 -19.64 8.17
CA SER A 36 -0.90 -18.57 7.97
C SER A 36 0.50 -19.13 7.71
N GLU A 37 0.83 -20.28 8.31
CA GLU A 37 2.07 -21.01 8.03
C GLU A 37 2.17 -21.45 6.57
N ALA A 38 1.09 -21.99 5.99
CA ALA A 38 1.10 -22.38 4.58
C ALA A 38 1.34 -21.18 3.63
N VAL A 39 0.80 -20.01 3.96
CA VAL A 39 1.04 -18.78 3.18
C VAL A 39 2.47 -18.27 3.39
N LYS A 40 3.01 -18.36 4.61
CA LYS A 40 4.42 -18.06 4.88
C LYS A 40 5.32 -18.96 4.02
N ASP A 41 5.12 -20.26 4.06
CA ASP A 41 5.91 -21.23 3.31
C ASP A 41 5.83 -20.98 1.80
N ARG A 42 4.63 -20.67 1.29
CA ARG A 42 4.43 -20.28 -0.11
C ARG A 42 5.17 -19.00 -0.49
N CYS A 43 5.15 -17.98 0.37
CA CYS A 43 5.95 -16.76 0.15
C CYS A 43 7.45 -17.08 0.09
N LEU A 44 7.96 -17.89 1.02
CA LEU A 44 9.38 -18.27 1.06
C LEU A 44 9.80 -19.14 -0.13
N GLU A 45 8.92 -20.03 -0.59
CA GLU A 45 9.11 -20.80 -1.83
C GLU A 45 9.25 -19.86 -3.03
N ILE A 46 8.35 -18.89 -3.20
CA ILE A 46 8.42 -17.90 -4.29
C ILE A 46 9.73 -17.11 -4.22
N VAL A 47 10.17 -16.70 -3.03
CA VAL A 47 11.45 -16.00 -2.86
C VAL A 47 12.62 -16.87 -3.30
N ARG A 48 12.64 -18.17 -2.92
CA ARG A 48 13.70 -19.11 -3.33
C ARG A 48 13.71 -19.35 -4.84
N GLU A 49 12.55 -19.56 -5.45
CA GLU A 49 12.45 -19.76 -6.91
C GLU A 49 12.83 -18.49 -7.68
N SER A 50 12.47 -17.31 -7.16
CA SER A 50 12.90 -16.03 -7.71
C SER A 50 14.42 -15.89 -7.66
N TYR A 51 15.04 -16.25 -6.54
CA TYR A 51 16.50 -16.19 -6.40
C TYR A 51 17.24 -17.10 -7.40
N LYS A 52 16.72 -18.30 -7.67
CA LYS A 52 17.29 -19.22 -8.67
C LYS A 52 17.33 -18.63 -10.08
N VAL A 53 16.39 -17.76 -10.43
CA VAL A 53 16.35 -17.08 -11.74
C VAL A 53 17.08 -15.74 -11.74
N GLY A 54 17.82 -15.42 -10.67
CA GLY A 54 18.62 -14.19 -10.57
C GLY A 54 17.87 -12.99 -10.01
N ILE A 55 16.67 -13.18 -9.44
CA ILE A 55 15.86 -12.11 -8.86
C ILE A 55 16.00 -12.08 -7.33
N THR A 56 16.26 -10.90 -6.77
CA THR A 56 16.33 -10.72 -5.31
C THR A 56 15.08 -10.02 -4.77
N VAL A 57 14.22 -10.78 -4.08
CA VAL A 57 13.01 -10.25 -3.44
C VAL A 57 13.37 -9.65 -2.08
N ARG A 58 13.03 -8.38 -1.87
CA ARG A 58 13.50 -7.62 -0.70
C ARG A 58 12.38 -7.06 0.15
N VAL A 59 11.17 -6.97 -0.39
CA VAL A 59 10.00 -6.45 0.32
C VAL A 59 8.81 -7.37 0.08
N LEU A 60 8.10 -7.69 1.15
CA LEU A 60 6.80 -8.35 1.12
C LEU A 60 5.73 -7.35 1.53
N THR A 61 4.82 -6.97 0.63
CA THR A 61 3.67 -6.12 1.00
C THR A 61 2.38 -6.91 1.02
N CYS A 62 1.66 -6.86 2.14
CA CYS A 62 0.30 -7.37 2.22
C CYS A 62 -0.66 -6.53 3.06
N ASP A 63 -1.97 -6.71 2.83
CA ASP A 63 -3.01 -6.07 3.63
C ASP A 63 -2.99 -6.58 5.09
N MET A 64 -3.48 -5.73 5.98
CA MET A 64 -3.62 -5.92 7.44
C MET A 64 -4.47 -7.14 7.83
N GLY A 65 -5.24 -7.70 6.90
CA GLY A 65 -5.92 -8.99 7.06
C GLY A 65 -4.97 -10.19 7.19
N ASN A 66 -3.69 -10.04 6.82
CA ASN A 66 -2.68 -11.10 6.84
C ASN A 66 -1.69 -11.00 8.00
N ARG A 67 -2.04 -10.29 9.09
CA ARG A 67 -1.19 -10.12 10.29
C ARG A 67 -0.67 -11.43 10.88
N ASN A 68 -1.41 -12.53 10.77
CA ASN A 68 -0.94 -13.83 11.26
C ASN A 68 0.23 -14.38 10.41
N VAL A 69 0.30 -14.03 9.12
CA VAL A 69 1.46 -14.35 8.26
C VAL A 69 2.67 -13.54 8.72
N TRP A 70 2.48 -12.29 9.15
CA TRP A 70 3.56 -11.47 9.71
C TRP A 70 4.14 -12.10 10.97
N LYS A 71 3.27 -12.51 11.90
CA LYS A 71 3.70 -13.23 13.11
C LYS A 71 4.48 -14.51 12.78
N ALA A 72 4.01 -15.28 11.80
CA ALA A 72 4.69 -16.49 11.33
C ALA A 72 6.06 -16.20 10.70
N LEU A 73 6.28 -14.98 10.18
CA LEU A 73 7.57 -14.49 9.70
C LEU A 73 8.45 -13.85 10.81
N GLY A 74 8.00 -13.84 12.06
CA GLY A 74 8.70 -13.19 13.17
C GLY A 74 8.56 -11.65 13.20
N ILE A 75 7.59 -11.11 12.47
CA ILE A 75 7.30 -9.67 12.40
C ILE A 75 6.31 -9.31 13.52
N GLU A 76 6.72 -8.40 14.38
CA GLU A 76 5.93 -7.92 15.50
C GLU A 76 5.96 -6.40 15.58
N VAL A 77 4.78 -5.79 15.67
CA VAL A 77 4.63 -4.34 15.74
C VAL A 77 3.53 -3.98 16.73
N GLY A 78 3.92 -3.27 17.78
CA GLY A 78 3.07 -2.75 18.83
C GLY A 78 3.50 -1.35 19.28
N PRO A 79 3.02 -0.88 20.44
CA PRO A 79 3.37 0.43 20.98
C PRO A 79 4.89 0.60 21.14
N GLN A 80 5.56 -0.35 21.79
CA GLN A 80 6.99 -0.30 22.07
C GLN A 80 7.83 -1.24 21.19
N ILE A 81 7.19 -2.12 20.43
CA ILE A 81 7.85 -3.12 19.58
C ILE A 81 7.71 -2.71 18.12
N LEU A 82 8.81 -2.73 17.37
CA LEU A 82 8.84 -2.45 15.94
C LEU A 82 9.90 -3.31 15.26
N ASN A 83 9.51 -4.52 14.87
CA ASN A 83 10.29 -5.35 13.96
C ASN A 83 9.57 -5.42 12.61
N ASN A 84 10.20 -4.90 11.56
CA ASN A 84 9.68 -4.86 10.19
C ASN A 84 10.45 -5.74 9.21
N SER A 85 11.41 -6.55 9.68
CA SER A 85 12.24 -7.37 8.79
C SER A 85 12.59 -8.73 9.38
N PHE A 86 13.02 -9.64 8.52
CA PHE A 86 13.57 -10.94 8.87
C PHE A 86 14.74 -11.30 7.94
N CYS A 87 15.53 -12.32 8.26
CA CYS A 87 16.68 -12.73 7.45
C CYS A 87 16.23 -13.25 6.07
N HIS A 88 16.91 -12.82 5.02
CA HIS A 88 16.62 -13.28 3.67
C HIS A 88 16.92 -14.78 3.54
N PRO A 89 15.98 -15.61 3.02
CA PRO A 89 16.11 -17.06 3.05
C PRO A 89 17.19 -17.63 2.11
N CYS A 90 17.74 -16.81 1.21
CA CYS A 90 18.73 -17.23 0.21
C CYS A 90 20.04 -16.44 0.22
N VAL A 91 20.11 -15.34 0.98
CA VAL A 91 21.27 -14.45 0.97
C VAL A 91 21.65 -14.11 2.39
N GLU A 92 22.82 -14.58 2.80
CA GLU A 92 23.33 -14.38 4.14
C GLU A 92 23.59 -12.90 4.42
N GLY A 93 23.32 -12.46 5.66
CA GLY A 93 23.47 -11.06 6.08
C GLY A 93 22.42 -10.09 5.53
N GLN A 94 21.64 -10.46 4.51
CA GLN A 94 20.60 -9.61 3.96
C GLN A 94 19.27 -9.76 4.69
N LYS A 95 18.52 -8.66 4.75
CA LYS A 95 17.19 -8.59 5.34
C LYS A 95 16.12 -8.49 4.25
N MET A 96 14.97 -9.07 4.55
CA MET A 96 13.74 -8.93 3.80
C MET A 96 12.73 -8.15 4.65
N PHE A 97 12.18 -7.08 4.10
CA PHE A 97 11.26 -6.19 4.81
C PHE A 97 9.81 -6.59 4.59
N VAL A 98 8.95 -6.29 5.56
CA VAL A 98 7.50 -6.49 5.49
C VAL A 98 6.79 -5.17 5.63
N MET A 99 5.90 -4.89 4.68
CA MET A 99 5.15 -3.64 4.61
C MET A 99 3.64 -3.91 4.61
N ALA A 100 2.89 -3.05 5.32
CA ALA A 100 1.44 -2.99 5.22
C ALA A 100 1.03 -2.25 3.94
N ASP A 101 -0.11 -2.61 3.35
CA ASP A 101 -0.65 -1.77 2.28
C ASP A 101 -1.06 -0.38 2.79
N VAL A 102 -0.31 0.65 2.36
CA VAL A 102 -0.51 2.04 2.79
C VAL A 102 -1.81 2.63 2.28
N VAL A 103 -2.34 2.15 1.14
CA VAL A 103 -3.63 2.60 0.59
C VAL A 103 -4.78 2.13 1.48
N HIS A 104 -4.76 0.87 1.91
CA HIS A 104 -5.69 0.36 2.92
C HIS A 104 -5.48 1.03 4.28
N ALA A 105 -4.24 1.23 4.72
CA ALA A 105 -3.95 1.92 5.99
C ALA A 105 -4.54 3.34 6.02
N PHE A 106 -4.40 4.11 4.94
CA PHE A 106 -4.94 5.46 4.81
C PHE A 106 -6.48 5.49 4.88
N LYS A 107 -7.15 4.56 4.18
CA LYS A 107 -8.62 4.40 4.28
C LYS A 107 -9.04 4.05 5.71
N ASN A 108 -8.33 3.12 6.33
CA ASN A 108 -8.60 2.69 7.70
C ASN A 108 -8.39 3.82 8.71
N PHE A 109 -7.44 4.74 8.47
CA PHE A 109 -7.24 5.91 9.33
C PHE A 109 -8.46 6.84 9.28
N LYS A 110 -8.98 7.15 8.09
CA LYS A 110 -10.21 7.93 7.94
C LYS A 110 -11.37 7.26 8.69
N GLU A 111 -11.57 5.97 8.49
CA GLU A 111 -12.64 5.21 9.16
C GLU A 111 -12.46 5.18 10.69
N MET A 112 -11.22 5.05 11.17
CA MET A 112 -10.91 5.11 12.59
C MET A 112 -11.25 6.47 13.19
N LEU A 113 -10.91 7.57 12.51
CA LEU A 113 -11.26 8.93 12.95
C LEU A 113 -12.78 9.10 13.01
N THR A 114 -13.52 8.65 11.99
CA THR A 114 -14.99 8.72 11.98
C THR A 114 -15.62 7.91 13.11
N ASN A 115 -15.17 6.66 13.32
CA ASN A 115 -15.82 5.75 14.27
C ASN A 115 -15.52 6.11 15.73
N ASN A 116 -14.28 6.49 16.06
CA ASN A 116 -13.88 6.82 17.43
C ASN A 116 -14.22 8.27 17.81
N LYS A 117 -14.53 9.12 16.81
CA LYS A 117 -14.90 10.54 16.91
C LYS A 117 -13.78 11.47 17.39
N VAL A 118 -12.98 11.02 18.36
CA VAL A 118 -11.87 11.77 18.95
C VAL A 118 -10.61 10.89 19.01
N ILE A 119 -9.47 11.48 18.67
CA ILE A 119 -8.14 10.92 18.87
C ILE A 119 -7.38 11.90 19.78
N HIS A 120 -6.67 11.38 20.79
CA HIS A 120 -5.86 12.20 21.68
C HIS A 120 -4.38 12.09 21.31
N LEU A 121 -3.76 13.22 21.03
CA LEU A 121 -2.32 13.35 20.83
C LEU A 121 -1.62 13.40 22.20
N PRO A 122 -0.37 12.92 22.31
CA PRO A 122 0.40 13.07 23.54
C PRO A 122 0.81 14.54 23.76
N ASP A 123 0.90 14.97 25.02
CA ASP A 123 1.17 16.37 25.40
C ASP A 123 2.46 16.91 24.76
N ARG A 124 3.52 16.09 24.70
CA ARG A 124 4.78 16.46 24.02
C ARG A 124 4.55 16.90 22.57
N ILE A 125 3.70 16.21 21.81
CA ILE A 125 3.42 16.59 20.41
C ILE A 125 2.62 17.89 20.35
N VAL A 126 1.73 18.12 21.31
CA VAL A 126 0.95 19.34 21.42
C VAL A 126 1.87 20.54 21.67
N GLU A 127 2.82 20.40 22.58
CA GLU A 127 3.83 21.42 22.91
C GLU A 127 4.79 21.67 21.75
N ASP A 128 5.42 20.61 21.20
CA ASP A 128 6.41 20.69 20.12
C ASP A 128 5.83 21.34 18.85
N GLN A 129 4.53 21.19 18.61
CA GLN A 129 3.83 21.70 17.42
C GLN A 129 3.00 22.96 17.70
N GLY A 130 2.98 23.46 18.95
CA GLY A 130 2.20 24.63 19.35
C GLY A 130 0.69 24.47 19.12
N LEU A 131 0.15 23.27 19.36
CA LEU A 131 -1.27 22.97 19.12
C LEU A 131 -2.13 23.45 20.30
N PRO A 132 -3.35 23.97 20.05
CA PRO A 132 -4.21 24.50 21.12
C PRO A 132 -4.89 23.43 21.97
N SER A 133 -4.90 22.17 21.51
CA SER A 133 -5.55 21.04 22.18
C SER A 133 -4.92 19.72 21.75
N SER A 134 -5.01 18.69 22.60
CA SER A 134 -4.63 17.32 22.26
C SER A 134 -5.68 16.58 21.44
N ALA A 135 -6.90 17.10 21.33
CA ALA A 135 -8.03 16.40 20.74
C ALA A 135 -8.17 16.68 19.22
N VAL A 136 -8.03 15.62 18.42
CA VAL A 136 -8.42 15.61 17.01
C VAL A 136 -9.87 15.12 16.92
N LYS A 137 -10.80 16.00 16.53
CA LYS A 137 -12.25 15.72 16.56
C LYS A 137 -12.82 15.65 15.15
N VAL A 138 -13.52 14.57 14.81
CA VAL A 138 -14.27 14.46 13.54
C VAL A 138 -15.37 15.52 13.44
N ALA A 139 -15.87 16.02 14.58
CA ALA A 139 -16.85 17.09 14.66
C ALA A 139 -16.41 18.36 13.92
N HIS A 140 -15.10 18.70 13.95
CA HIS A 140 -14.57 19.86 13.22
C HIS A 140 -14.74 19.71 11.71
N ILE A 141 -14.64 18.49 11.17
CA ILE A 141 -14.85 18.22 9.74
C ILE A 141 -16.33 18.40 9.38
N PHE A 142 -17.25 17.98 10.26
CA PHE A 142 -18.68 18.25 10.07
C PHE A 142 -18.98 19.75 10.14
N ALA A 143 -18.38 20.48 11.09
CA ALA A 143 -18.52 21.93 11.20
C ALA A 143 -18.07 22.64 9.92
N LEU A 144 -16.95 22.24 9.31
CA LEU A 144 -16.52 22.77 8.00
C LEU A 144 -17.55 22.48 6.89
N ILE A 145 -18.11 21.27 6.84
CA ILE A 145 -19.12 20.91 5.84
C ILE A 145 -20.38 21.76 6.00
N ASP A 146 -20.82 21.95 7.24
CA ASP A 146 -22.03 22.69 7.57
C ASP A 146 -21.80 24.21 7.39
N TYR A 147 -20.60 24.72 7.68
CA TYR A 147 -20.21 26.12 7.43
C TYR A 147 -20.30 26.48 5.94
N GLN A 148 -19.74 25.64 5.05
CA GLN A 148 -19.81 25.88 3.60
C GLN A 148 -21.17 25.45 2.98
N SER A 149 -22.14 25.03 3.79
CA SER A 149 -23.45 24.59 3.32
C SER A 149 -24.36 25.80 3.11
N GLY A 150 -24.48 26.22 1.85
CA GLY A 150 -25.27 27.39 1.45
C GLY A 150 -24.46 28.41 0.66
N ASP A 151 -23.13 28.38 0.79
CA ASP A 151 -22.24 29.25 0.03
C ASP A 151 -22.15 28.85 -1.44
N MET A 152 -22.22 29.86 -2.31
CA MET A 152 -21.91 29.73 -3.74
C MET A 152 -20.45 29.34 -3.96
N TRP A 153 -19.54 29.87 -3.14
CA TRP A 153 -18.09 29.67 -3.23
C TRP A 153 -17.58 28.86 -2.04
N ARG A 154 -17.58 27.53 -2.19
CA ARG A 154 -17.12 26.62 -1.13
C ARG A 154 -15.61 26.53 -1.09
N MET A 155 -15.01 26.55 0.11
CA MET A 155 -13.57 26.34 0.29
C MET A 155 -13.16 24.91 -0.10
N THR A 156 -14.00 23.92 0.24
CA THR A 156 -13.80 22.51 -0.11
C THR A 156 -14.98 21.93 -0.88
N PRO A 157 -15.18 22.29 -2.16
CA PRO A 157 -16.38 21.92 -2.92
C PRO A 157 -16.54 20.42 -3.14
N LYS A 158 -15.43 19.66 -3.06
CA LYS A 158 -15.43 18.21 -3.21
C LYS A 158 -15.83 17.48 -1.92
N LEU A 159 -15.62 18.08 -0.74
CA LEU A 159 -15.89 17.45 0.55
C LEU A 159 -17.41 17.40 0.79
N LYS A 160 -17.93 16.19 1.00
CA LYS A 160 -19.35 15.96 1.25
C LYS A 160 -19.55 15.25 2.57
N ARG A 161 -20.74 15.40 3.16
CA ARG A 161 -21.15 14.67 4.37
C ARG A 161 -21.07 13.15 4.20
N SER A 162 -21.39 12.65 3.00
CA SER A 162 -21.26 11.25 2.60
C SER A 162 -19.82 10.73 2.57
N ASP A 163 -18.81 11.61 2.52
CA ASP A 163 -17.40 11.22 2.54
C ASP A 163 -16.90 10.92 3.96
N VAL A 164 -17.51 11.57 4.96
CA VAL A 164 -17.24 11.32 6.38
C VAL A 164 -18.10 10.15 6.87
N GLN A 165 -19.41 10.19 6.58
CA GLN A 165 -20.37 9.14 6.91
C GLN A 165 -20.58 8.21 5.72
N CYS A 166 -19.69 7.23 5.56
CA CYS A 166 -19.70 6.35 4.41
C CYS A 166 -20.54 5.09 4.60
N ASN A 167 -21.26 4.72 3.54
CA ASN A 167 -21.80 3.37 3.37
C ASN A 167 -20.66 2.37 3.11
N HIS A 168 -20.91 1.07 3.35
CA HIS A 168 -19.90 0.01 3.22
C HIS A 168 -19.09 0.06 1.90
N PHE A 169 -19.74 0.34 0.76
CA PHE A 169 -19.06 0.45 -0.54
C PHE A 169 -18.17 1.69 -0.67
N ASP A 170 -18.56 2.81 -0.05
CA ASP A 170 -17.78 4.05 -0.13
C ASP A 170 -16.52 4.00 0.73
N LYS A 171 -16.53 3.21 1.81
CA LYS A 171 -15.34 2.92 2.64
C LYS A 171 -14.19 2.31 1.84
N MET A 172 -14.51 1.58 0.76
CA MET A 172 -13.51 0.94 -0.08
C MET A 172 -12.85 1.91 -1.07
N LYS A 173 -13.49 3.05 -1.38
CA LYS A 173 -13.03 4.02 -2.38
C LYS A 173 -11.96 4.94 -1.80
N LEU A 174 -10.72 4.84 -2.30
CA LEU A 174 -9.62 5.72 -1.88
C LEU A 174 -9.96 7.22 -2.06
N ASN A 175 -10.67 7.57 -3.14
CA ASN A 175 -11.05 8.95 -3.42
C ASN A 175 -11.91 9.58 -2.32
N VAL A 176 -12.67 8.78 -1.58
CA VAL A 176 -13.47 9.27 -0.45
C VAL A 176 -12.55 9.70 0.70
N ALA A 177 -11.58 8.85 1.06
CA ALA A 177 -10.57 9.20 2.06
C ALA A 177 -9.73 10.42 1.65
N ARG A 178 -9.33 10.52 0.37
CA ARG A 178 -8.56 11.67 -0.17
C ARG A 178 -9.31 13.00 -0.15
N ARG A 179 -10.65 13.00 -0.11
CA ARG A 179 -11.45 14.22 -0.01
C ARG A 179 -11.54 14.72 1.43
N VAL A 180 -11.63 13.80 2.39
CA VAL A 180 -11.59 14.12 3.83
C VAL A 180 -10.17 14.54 4.22
N ILE A 181 -9.18 13.71 3.91
CA ILE A 181 -7.78 13.94 4.25
C ILE A 181 -7.08 14.61 3.08
N ASN A 182 -7.17 15.94 3.05
CA ASN A 182 -6.70 16.76 1.95
C ASN A 182 -6.07 18.05 2.47
N HIS A 183 -5.05 18.54 1.77
CA HIS A 183 -4.47 19.86 2.05
C HIS A 183 -5.52 20.98 2.08
N ARG A 184 -6.48 21.00 1.14
CA ARG A 184 -7.55 22.01 1.12
C ARG A 184 -8.48 21.91 2.34
N THR A 185 -8.75 20.69 2.80
CA THR A 185 -9.56 20.46 4.01
C THR A 185 -8.84 20.97 5.25
N ALA A 186 -7.54 20.69 5.38
CA ALA A 186 -6.72 21.27 6.44
C ALA A 186 -6.69 22.80 6.39
N ALA A 187 -6.40 23.39 5.22
CA ALA A 187 -6.36 24.85 5.05
C ALA A 187 -7.70 25.53 5.40
N SER A 188 -8.82 24.90 5.04
CA SER A 188 -10.15 25.44 5.36
C SER A 188 -10.47 25.34 6.85
N LEU A 189 -10.06 24.25 7.51
CA LEU A 189 -10.17 24.13 8.98
C LEU A 189 -9.31 25.19 9.69
N PHE A 190 -8.08 25.44 9.24
CA PHE A 190 -7.26 26.53 9.77
C PHE A 190 -7.97 27.89 9.62
N ASN A 191 -8.48 28.20 8.42
CA ASN A 191 -9.17 29.46 8.17
C ASN A 191 -10.38 29.65 9.10
N ILE A 192 -11.25 28.65 9.22
CA ILE A 192 -12.45 28.75 10.08
C ILE A 192 -12.07 28.87 11.57
N ALA A 193 -10.97 28.22 12.00
CA ALA A 193 -10.51 28.31 13.38
C ALA A 193 -10.16 29.74 13.83
N PHE A 194 -9.67 30.58 12.90
CA PHE A 194 -9.27 31.97 13.16
C PHE A 194 -10.35 33.00 12.84
N MET A 195 -11.50 32.57 12.31
CA MET A 195 -12.64 33.46 12.08
C MET A 195 -13.40 33.74 13.39
N GLU A 196 -14.19 34.82 13.39
CA GLU A 196 -15.03 35.17 14.54
C GLU A 196 -16.01 34.04 14.87
N GLY A 197 -15.98 33.56 16.13
CA GLY A 197 -16.78 32.42 16.58
C GLY A 197 -16.24 31.04 16.17
N GLY A 198 -15.05 30.98 15.55
CA GLY A 198 -14.35 29.73 15.26
C GLY A 198 -13.85 29.03 16.52
N ASP A 199 -13.80 27.70 16.49
CA ASP A 199 -13.21 26.89 17.56
C ASP A 199 -11.68 26.75 17.32
N PRO A 200 -10.82 27.30 18.20
CA PRO A 200 -9.37 27.17 18.05
C PRO A 200 -8.90 25.70 18.02
N GLU A 201 -9.62 24.76 18.64
CA GLU A 201 -9.26 23.34 18.62
C GLU A 201 -9.32 22.73 17.20
N MET A 202 -9.97 23.39 16.24
CA MET A 202 -9.94 22.99 14.84
C MET A 202 -8.52 22.96 14.26
N VAL A 203 -7.60 23.80 14.77
CA VAL A 203 -6.19 23.84 14.39
C VAL A 203 -5.52 22.48 14.60
N THR A 204 -5.76 21.81 15.74
CA THR A 204 -5.23 20.46 16.02
C THR A 204 -5.73 19.44 14.99
N THR A 205 -7.00 19.54 14.60
CA THR A 205 -7.57 18.63 13.59
C THR A 205 -7.06 18.93 12.19
N ALA A 206 -6.91 20.22 11.84
CA ALA A 206 -6.32 20.66 10.59
C ALA A 206 -4.89 20.15 10.43
N TRP A 207 -4.08 20.25 11.50
CA TRP A 207 -2.71 19.74 11.54
C TRP A 207 -2.65 18.23 11.32
N MET A 208 -3.50 17.44 12.00
CA MET A 208 -3.52 15.98 11.80
C MET A 208 -3.94 15.59 10.37
N VAL A 209 -4.90 16.32 9.79
CA VAL A 209 -5.32 16.13 8.39
C VAL A 209 -4.18 16.44 7.43
N LEU A 210 -3.42 17.51 7.67
CA LEU A 210 -2.26 17.89 6.87
C LEU A 210 -1.13 16.87 7.00
N LEU A 211 -0.79 16.46 8.22
CA LEU A 211 0.23 15.44 8.49
C LEU A 211 -0.06 14.15 7.71
N MET A 212 -1.30 13.67 7.77
CA MET A 212 -1.70 12.46 7.06
C MET A 212 -1.79 12.65 5.55
N HIS A 213 -2.10 13.86 5.07
CA HIS A 213 -2.03 14.19 3.64
C HIS A 213 -0.59 14.09 3.12
N GLU A 214 0.37 14.70 3.82
CA GLU A 214 1.79 14.68 3.45
C GLU A 214 2.38 13.28 3.57
N TRP A 215 2.12 12.58 4.68
CA TRP A 215 2.50 11.18 4.83
C TRP A 215 2.04 10.34 3.64
N PHE A 216 0.76 10.45 3.26
CA PHE A 216 0.20 9.68 2.16
C PHE A 216 0.84 10.05 0.80
N ARG A 217 1.16 11.33 0.58
CA ARG A 217 1.87 11.82 -0.61
C ARG A 217 3.24 11.16 -0.74
N TYR A 218 4.01 11.10 0.36
CA TYR A 218 5.35 10.51 0.36
C TYR A 218 5.34 8.99 0.25
N VAL A 219 4.40 8.28 0.88
CA VAL A 219 4.36 6.80 0.84
C VAL A 219 3.69 6.24 -0.42
N THR A 220 3.05 7.07 -1.24
CA THR A 220 2.43 6.66 -2.52
C THR A 220 3.02 7.36 -3.75
N CYS A 221 4.23 7.88 -3.62
CA CYS A 221 4.87 8.66 -4.68
C CYS A 221 5.19 7.83 -5.94
N ARG A 222 4.85 8.38 -7.12
CA ARG A 222 5.12 7.79 -8.43
C ARG A 222 5.78 8.75 -9.43
N SER A 223 6.08 9.98 -9.02
CA SER A 223 6.65 11.03 -9.88
C SER A 223 8.00 11.48 -9.35
N LEU A 224 8.93 11.84 -10.25
CA LEU A 224 10.28 12.26 -9.87
C LEU A 224 10.27 13.46 -8.93
N LEU A 225 9.33 14.39 -9.13
CA LEU A 225 9.18 15.61 -8.33
C LEU A 225 8.84 15.36 -6.85
N SER A 226 8.31 14.18 -6.51
CA SER A 226 7.94 13.85 -5.12
C SER A 226 8.66 12.60 -4.61
N ALA A 227 9.57 12.04 -5.41
CA ALA A 227 10.31 10.83 -5.05
C ALA A 227 11.27 11.13 -3.90
N LEU A 228 11.54 10.11 -3.07
CA LEU A 228 12.60 10.24 -2.08
C LEU A 228 13.93 10.22 -2.84
N SER A 229 14.62 11.35 -2.91
CA SER A 229 15.87 11.51 -3.64
C SER A 229 16.80 12.44 -2.89
N LYS A 230 18.07 12.08 -2.82
CA LYS A 230 19.10 12.95 -2.23
C LYS A 230 19.60 14.06 -3.16
N LYS A 231 19.07 14.14 -4.40
CA LYS A 231 19.38 15.25 -5.32
C LYS A 231 18.88 16.60 -4.78
N ASN A 232 17.79 16.59 -4.02
CA ASN A 232 17.31 17.74 -3.26
C ASN A 232 17.30 17.38 -1.77
N THR A 233 18.39 17.70 -1.08
CA THR A 233 18.60 17.36 0.33
C THR A 233 17.53 17.95 1.24
N GLU A 234 17.12 19.20 0.99
CA GLU A 234 16.09 19.87 1.81
C GLU A 234 14.74 19.14 1.70
N ALA A 235 14.29 18.86 0.48
CA ALA A 235 13.04 18.14 0.25
C ALA A 235 13.08 16.71 0.82
N TYR A 236 14.25 16.06 0.78
CA TYR A 236 14.46 14.74 1.38
C TYR A 236 14.36 14.81 2.91
N GLU A 237 15.06 15.74 3.56
CA GLU A 237 15.04 15.92 5.01
C GLU A 237 13.64 16.27 5.52
N GLN A 238 12.90 17.12 4.81
CA GLN A 238 11.50 17.42 5.10
C GLN A 238 10.64 16.14 5.02
N ALA A 239 10.81 15.34 3.96
CA ALA A 239 10.08 14.09 3.79
C ALA A 239 10.37 13.11 4.94
N ILE A 240 11.64 12.90 5.27
CA ILE A 240 12.06 12.02 6.36
C ILE A 240 11.54 12.52 7.71
N THR A 241 11.55 13.84 7.94
CA THR A 241 11.02 14.46 9.16
C THR A 241 9.53 14.19 9.31
N ILE A 242 8.74 14.39 8.25
CA ILE A 242 7.30 14.12 8.24
C ILE A 242 7.01 12.64 8.47
N LEU A 243 7.77 11.73 7.84
CA LEU A 243 7.61 10.29 8.04
C LEU A 243 7.92 9.89 9.49
N LYS A 244 9.04 10.37 10.06
CA LYS A 244 9.40 10.10 11.46
C LYS A 244 8.37 10.67 12.44
N LEU A 245 7.91 11.90 12.22
CA LEU A 245 6.86 12.53 13.02
C LEU A 245 5.56 11.74 12.96
N THR A 246 5.14 11.30 11.77
CA THR A 246 3.93 10.47 11.62
C THR A 246 4.07 9.16 12.39
N MET A 247 5.23 8.50 12.30
CA MET A 247 5.48 7.25 13.03
C MET A 247 5.39 7.45 14.55
N ASP A 248 5.95 8.54 15.05
CA ASP A 248 5.96 8.92 16.46
C ASP A 248 4.57 9.29 16.98
N VAL A 249 3.79 10.07 16.22
CA VAL A 249 2.38 10.36 16.51
C VAL A 249 1.57 9.07 16.63
N PHE A 250 1.69 8.16 15.65
CA PHE A 250 0.91 6.91 15.67
C PHE A 250 1.34 5.93 16.75
N GLN A 251 2.57 6.04 17.22
CA GLN A 251 3.08 5.26 18.35
C GLN A 251 2.48 5.73 19.68
N HIS A 252 2.33 7.03 19.88
CA HIS A 252 1.99 7.61 21.18
C HIS A 252 0.56 8.16 21.29
N MET A 253 -0.16 8.31 20.17
CA MET A 253 -1.55 8.74 20.21
C MET A 253 -2.45 7.71 20.90
N TYR A 254 -3.44 8.21 21.62
CA TYR A 254 -4.44 7.42 22.31
C TYR A 254 -5.79 7.47 21.59
N ILE A 255 -6.39 6.30 21.44
CA ILE A 255 -7.71 6.12 20.84
C ILE A 255 -8.52 5.23 21.77
N SER A 256 -9.81 5.53 21.91
CA SER A 256 -10.72 4.72 22.72
C SER A 256 -10.66 3.24 22.31
N GLY A 257 -10.50 2.35 23.30
CA GLY A 257 -10.34 0.91 23.09
C GLY A 257 -8.95 0.48 22.62
N GLY A 258 -7.90 1.24 22.97
CA GLY A 258 -6.49 0.82 22.91
C GLY A 258 -5.87 0.76 21.50
N TRP A 259 -4.78 0.02 21.39
CA TRP A 259 -3.97 -0.08 20.17
C TRP A 259 -4.76 -0.61 18.98
N LYS A 260 -4.84 0.18 17.91
CA LYS A 260 -5.63 -0.14 16.71
C LYS A 260 -4.75 -0.74 15.61
N PRO A 261 -5.31 -1.62 14.75
CA PRO A 261 -4.58 -2.18 13.62
C PRO A 261 -3.98 -1.12 12.69
N VAL A 262 -4.64 0.03 12.51
CA VAL A 262 -4.11 1.10 11.66
C VAL A 262 -2.83 1.74 12.21
N GLN A 263 -2.64 1.74 13.54
CA GLN A 263 -1.38 2.17 14.17
C GLN A 263 -0.24 1.23 13.78
N THR A 264 -0.47 -0.09 13.89
CA THR A 264 0.47 -1.10 13.38
C THR A 264 0.78 -0.86 11.90
N ALA A 265 -0.24 -0.64 11.06
CA ALA A 265 -0.10 -0.50 9.61
C ALA A 265 0.77 0.71 9.22
N ILE A 266 0.50 1.87 9.82
CA ILE A 266 1.22 3.11 9.53
C ILE A 266 2.64 3.02 10.09
N LYS A 267 2.82 2.48 11.29
CA LYS A 267 4.14 2.36 11.91
C LYS A 267 5.06 1.42 11.13
N ILE A 268 4.59 0.22 10.77
CA ILE A 268 5.41 -0.75 10.02
C ILE A 268 5.74 -0.28 8.59
N SER A 269 4.76 0.30 7.89
CA SER A 269 4.97 0.79 6.52
C SER A 269 5.91 1.98 6.47
N THR A 270 5.77 2.91 7.41
CA THR A 270 6.65 4.08 7.52
C THR A 270 8.08 3.66 7.85
N LYS A 271 8.27 2.76 8.82
CA LYS A 271 9.59 2.21 9.15
C LYS A 271 10.23 1.50 7.96
N THR A 272 9.46 0.68 7.26
CA THR A 272 9.95 -0.02 6.07
C THR A 272 10.35 0.93 4.95
N ILE A 273 9.60 2.00 4.71
CA ILE A 273 9.98 3.02 3.72
C ILE A 273 11.27 3.73 4.13
N LEU A 274 11.44 4.07 5.42
CA LEU A 274 12.67 4.69 5.91
C LEU A 274 13.88 3.76 5.74
N ASP A 275 13.74 2.48 6.08
CA ASP A 275 14.82 1.50 5.92
C ASP A 275 15.15 1.23 4.46
N LEU A 276 14.13 1.20 3.59
CA LEU A 276 14.33 1.06 2.15
C LEU A 276 14.94 2.31 1.53
N ALA A 277 14.61 3.50 2.01
CA ALA A 277 15.26 4.73 1.57
C ALA A 277 16.74 4.73 1.94
N GLU A 278 17.09 4.28 3.15
CA GLU A 278 18.48 4.12 3.56
C GLU A 278 19.21 3.09 2.69
N LEU A 279 18.66 1.88 2.58
CA LEU A 279 19.23 0.82 1.75
C LEU A 279 19.40 1.27 0.30
N CYS A 280 18.33 1.73 -0.35
CA CYS A 280 18.36 2.03 -1.78
C CYS A 280 19.24 3.25 -2.09
N LEU A 281 19.15 4.33 -1.31
CA LEU A 281 19.84 5.58 -1.64
C LEU A 281 21.30 5.57 -1.15
N ASN A 282 21.62 4.90 -0.03
CA ASN A 282 22.97 4.93 0.56
C ASN A 282 23.79 3.69 0.28
N GLU A 283 23.20 2.51 0.37
CA GLU A 283 23.93 1.26 0.18
C GLU A 283 23.94 0.87 -1.31
N LEU A 284 22.78 0.92 -1.99
CA LEU A 284 22.65 0.48 -3.39
C LEU A 284 22.95 1.59 -4.43
N GLY A 285 23.09 2.84 -4.01
CA GLY A 285 23.39 3.97 -4.91
C GLY A 285 22.26 4.39 -5.85
N TYR A 286 20.99 4.19 -5.49
CA TYR A 286 19.85 4.64 -6.31
C TYR A 286 19.70 6.16 -6.23
N ASP A 287 19.41 6.78 -7.37
CA ASP A 287 19.16 8.22 -7.46
C ASP A 287 17.89 8.66 -6.70
N PHE A 288 16.86 7.82 -6.73
CA PHE A 288 15.56 8.09 -6.13
C PHE A 288 14.81 6.80 -5.84
N LEU A 289 13.81 6.88 -4.96
CA LEU A 289 12.92 5.78 -4.60
C LEU A 289 11.44 6.15 -4.84
N PHE A 290 10.76 5.37 -5.66
CA PHE A 290 9.31 5.44 -5.85
C PHE A 290 8.56 4.53 -4.87
N THR A 291 8.18 5.09 -3.73
CA THR A 291 7.41 4.39 -2.69
C THR A 291 6.05 3.87 -3.18
N GLY A 292 5.45 4.52 -4.18
CA GLY A 292 4.20 4.07 -4.80
C GLY A 292 4.29 2.72 -5.51
N ARG A 293 5.50 2.21 -5.77
CA ARG A 293 5.73 0.84 -6.28
C ARG A 293 5.54 -0.22 -5.20
N LEU A 294 5.66 0.13 -3.92
CA LEU A 294 5.50 -0.75 -2.76
C LEU A 294 4.03 -1.06 -2.42
N THR A 295 3.09 -0.35 -3.04
CA THR A 295 1.64 -0.46 -2.78
C THR A 295 1.00 -1.68 -3.44
N GLN A 296 -0.15 -2.11 -2.92
CA GLN A 296 -0.90 -3.23 -3.49
C GLN A 296 -1.80 -2.85 -4.67
N ASP A 297 -1.75 -1.61 -5.14
CA ASP A 297 -2.53 -1.13 -6.29
C ASP A 297 -2.31 -2.01 -7.54
N ILE A 298 -1.11 -2.57 -7.70
CA ILE A 298 -0.79 -3.49 -8.81
C ILE A 298 -1.72 -4.70 -8.82
N ILE A 299 -1.98 -5.29 -7.64
CA ILE A 299 -2.86 -6.45 -7.53
C ILE A 299 -4.33 -6.03 -7.64
N GLU A 300 -4.73 -4.91 -7.04
CA GLU A 300 -6.12 -4.42 -7.15
C GLU A 300 -6.49 -4.09 -8.60
N ASN A 301 -5.54 -3.57 -9.38
CA ASN A 301 -5.70 -3.36 -10.82
C ASN A 301 -5.85 -4.70 -11.56
N LEU A 302 -5.03 -5.70 -11.26
CA LEU A 302 -5.19 -7.05 -11.82
C LEU A 302 -6.58 -7.63 -11.50
N PHE A 303 -7.02 -7.51 -10.25
CA PHE A 303 -8.34 -7.98 -9.86
C PHE A 303 -9.48 -7.19 -10.49
N SER A 304 -9.27 -5.91 -10.82
CA SER A 304 -10.24 -5.12 -11.58
C SER A 304 -10.39 -5.65 -13.01
N VAL A 305 -9.28 -6.01 -13.67
CA VAL A 305 -9.29 -6.67 -14.99
C VAL A 305 -10.00 -8.03 -14.91
N ILE A 306 -9.67 -8.86 -13.92
CA ILE A 306 -10.31 -10.17 -13.73
C ILE A 306 -11.81 -10.04 -13.46
N ARG A 307 -12.24 -9.00 -12.72
CA ARG A 307 -13.65 -8.75 -12.39
C ARG A 307 -14.42 -7.98 -13.47
N TYR A 308 -13.75 -7.45 -14.49
CA TYR A 308 -14.34 -6.55 -15.49
C TYR A 308 -15.64 -7.07 -16.09
N ARG A 309 -15.64 -8.31 -16.61
CA ARG A 309 -16.85 -8.94 -17.20
C ARG A 309 -17.84 -9.48 -16.17
N ARG A 310 -17.37 -9.82 -14.97
CA ARG A 310 -18.20 -10.41 -13.91
C ARG A 310 -17.61 -10.05 -12.56
N PRO A 311 -18.31 -9.23 -11.73
CA PRO A 311 -17.80 -8.76 -10.45
C PRO A 311 -17.38 -9.89 -9.49
N THR A 312 -18.08 -11.02 -9.56
CA THR A 312 -17.79 -12.23 -8.76
C THR A 312 -17.61 -13.43 -9.70
N PRO A 313 -16.41 -13.65 -10.25
CA PRO A 313 -16.13 -14.77 -11.16
C PRO A 313 -16.06 -16.11 -10.42
N THR A 314 -16.30 -17.24 -11.12
CA THR A 314 -16.06 -18.58 -10.58
C THR A 314 -14.55 -18.90 -10.55
N PRO A 315 -14.09 -19.89 -9.76
CA PRO A 315 -12.68 -20.29 -9.74
C PRO A 315 -12.09 -20.57 -11.13
N LEU A 316 -12.82 -21.32 -11.97
CA LEU A 316 -12.40 -21.59 -13.36
C LEU A 316 -12.27 -20.30 -14.19
N GLN A 317 -13.24 -19.39 -14.07
CA GLN A 317 -13.20 -18.11 -14.78
C GLN A 317 -12.03 -17.26 -14.32
N VAL A 318 -11.71 -17.26 -13.03
CA VAL A 318 -10.54 -16.54 -12.51
C VAL A 318 -9.26 -17.12 -13.07
N THR A 319 -9.08 -18.44 -13.03
CA THR A 319 -7.87 -19.09 -13.56
C THR A 319 -7.69 -18.81 -15.06
N GLN A 320 -8.76 -18.91 -15.85
CA GLN A 320 -8.71 -18.60 -17.28
C GLN A 320 -8.34 -17.14 -17.54
N ARG A 321 -8.97 -16.20 -16.82
CA ARG A 321 -8.69 -14.76 -16.97
C ARG A 321 -7.30 -14.39 -16.49
N LEU A 322 -6.84 -14.98 -15.38
CA LEU A 322 -5.50 -14.78 -14.87
C LEU A 322 -4.47 -15.28 -15.89
N ARG A 323 -4.66 -16.48 -16.44
CA ARG A 323 -3.80 -17.03 -17.51
C ARG A 323 -3.78 -16.12 -18.74
N GLN A 324 -4.95 -15.69 -19.22
CA GLN A 324 -5.04 -14.77 -20.37
C GLN A 324 -4.33 -13.45 -20.09
N THR A 325 -4.52 -12.88 -18.89
CA THR A 325 -3.90 -11.62 -18.50
C THR A 325 -2.37 -11.77 -18.41
N THR A 326 -1.87 -12.85 -17.80
CA THR A 326 -0.43 -13.13 -17.70
C THR A 326 0.19 -13.33 -19.08
N ILE A 327 -0.45 -14.07 -19.99
CA ILE A 327 0.04 -14.24 -21.35
C ILE A 327 0.05 -12.89 -22.08
N SER A 328 -1.02 -12.10 -21.96
CA SER A 328 -1.09 -10.77 -22.59
C SER A 328 -0.01 -9.82 -22.04
N MET A 329 0.38 -9.97 -20.78
CA MET A 329 1.50 -9.24 -20.16
C MET A 329 2.89 -9.71 -20.64
N LEU A 330 2.99 -10.83 -21.37
CA LEU A 330 4.24 -11.43 -21.87
C LEU A 330 4.37 -11.39 -23.40
N LEU A 331 3.30 -11.10 -24.14
CA LEU A 331 3.33 -11.05 -25.60
C LEU A 331 3.84 -9.68 -26.07
N ARG A 332 5.05 -9.65 -26.65
CA ARG A 332 5.66 -8.44 -27.24
C ARG A 332 5.22 -8.34 -28.70
N GLU A 333 5.10 -7.12 -29.19
CA GLU A 333 5.08 -6.84 -30.62
C GLU A 333 6.53 -6.78 -31.18
N VAL A 334 6.69 -7.17 -32.44
CA VAL A 334 7.99 -7.28 -33.13
C VAL A 334 8.44 -5.89 -33.63
N PRO A 335 9.65 -5.41 -33.30
CA PRO A 335 10.15 -4.13 -33.81
C PRO A 335 10.30 -4.18 -35.34
N GLY A 336 9.65 -3.25 -36.06
CA GLY A 336 9.73 -3.13 -37.52
C GLY A 336 8.58 -3.78 -38.31
N SER A 337 7.50 -4.19 -37.65
CA SER A 337 6.28 -4.62 -38.34
C SER A 337 5.65 -3.43 -39.07
N SER A 338 5.26 -3.61 -40.33
CA SER A 338 4.73 -2.57 -41.21
C SER A 338 3.30 -2.10 -40.88
N TYR A 339 2.79 -2.41 -39.70
CA TYR A 339 1.42 -2.14 -39.26
C TYR A 339 1.40 -1.10 -38.13
N ASP A 340 0.46 -0.16 -38.17
CA ASP A 340 0.32 0.95 -37.21
C ASP A 340 0.06 0.48 -35.76
N PHE A 341 0.66 1.20 -34.80
CA PHE A 341 0.83 0.88 -33.38
C PHE A 341 -0.44 0.90 -32.50
N GLU A 342 -0.50 0.02 -31.48
CA GLU A 342 -1.25 0.26 -30.23
C GLU A 342 -0.33 0.07 -29.00
N THR A 343 -0.17 1.14 -28.21
CA THR A 343 0.89 1.39 -27.21
C THR A 343 0.77 0.65 -25.86
N GLU A 344 1.95 0.41 -25.23
CA GLU A 344 2.29 0.28 -23.79
C GLU A 344 2.55 -1.12 -23.15
N GLY A 345 3.84 -1.55 -23.13
CA GLY A 345 4.38 -2.41 -22.06
C GLY A 345 5.64 -3.21 -22.42
N GLU A 346 6.82 -2.83 -21.90
CA GLU A 346 8.02 -3.67 -21.98
C GLU A 346 7.88 -4.95 -21.13
N ILE A 347 8.29 -6.08 -21.70
CA ILE A 347 8.07 -7.43 -21.16
C ILE A 347 9.32 -7.99 -20.48
N LEU A 348 9.09 -8.63 -19.33
CA LEU A 348 10.05 -9.35 -18.47
C LEU A 348 11.03 -10.28 -19.19
N ILE A 349 10.62 -10.94 -20.26
CA ILE A 349 11.49 -11.83 -21.05
C ILE A 349 12.67 -11.05 -21.65
N ASN A 350 12.44 -9.82 -22.12
CA ASN A 350 13.51 -8.98 -22.64
C ASN A 350 14.38 -8.43 -21.52
N ILE A 351 13.81 -8.15 -20.35
CA ILE A 351 14.58 -7.78 -19.16
C ILE A 351 15.55 -8.91 -18.79
N PHE A 352 15.12 -10.18 -18.82
CA PHE A 352 16.02 -11.30 -18.56
C PHE A 352 17.08 -11.53 -19.65
N GLU A 353 16.78 -11.25 -20.92
CA GLU A 353 17.77 -11.32 -22.00
C GLU A 353 18.78 -10.16 -21.91
N GLU A 354 18.31 -8.93 -21.71
CA GLU A 354 19.16 -7.74 -21.51
C GLU A 354 20.01 -7.86 -20.23
N LEU A 355 19.47 -8.42 -19.14
CA LEU A 355 20.22 -8.70 -17.93
C LEU A 355 21.23 -9.83 -18.11
N LYS A 356 20.97 -10.82 -18.97
CA LYS A 356 21.96 -11.86 -19.32
C LYS A 356 23.12 -11.27 -20.10
N PHE A 357 22.87 -10.35 -21.03
CA PHE A 357 23.92 -9.69 -21.81
C PHE A 357 24.68 -8.62 -21.00
N ALA A 358 23.98 -7.85 -20.16
CA ALA A 358 24.61 -6.90 -19.24
C ALA A 358 25.41 -7.59 -18.13
N ALA A 359 24.96 -8.74 -17.62
CA ALA A 359 25.69 -9.52 -16.63
C ALA A 359 26.99 -10.14 -17.20
N LEU A 360 27.06 -10.41 -18.51
CA LEU A 360 28.26 -10.92 -19.15
C LEU A 360 29.31 -9.80 -19.38
N ASP A 361 28.87 -8.62 -19.81
CA ASP A 361 29.77 -7.48 -20.06
C ASP A 361 30.22 -6.77 -18.78
N THR A 362 29.38 -6.75 -17.73
CA THR A 362 29.72 -6.11 -16.45
C THR A 362 30.57 -7.01 -15.56
N ALA A 363 30.40 -8.35 -15.65
CA ALA A 363 31.25 -9.31 -14.93
C ALA A 363 32.69 -9.37 -15.47
N LEU A 364 32.94 -8.86 -16.68
CA LEU A 364 34.29 -8.75 -17.25
C LEU A 364 34.98 -7.42 -16.95
N ASN A 365 34.25 -6.37 -16.54
CA ASN A 365 34.81 -5.01 -16.48
C ASN A 365 34.73 -4.29 -15.13
N ASN A 366 34.01 -4.78 -14.12
CA ASN A 366 34.01 -4.13 -12.80
C ASN A 366 33.98 -5.14 -11.64
N ASN A 367 35.02 -5.13 -10.81
CA ASN A 367 35.01 -5.70 -9.46
C ASN A 367 34.05 -4.89 -8.55
N GLY A 368 32.75 -5.02 -8.75
CA GLY A 368 31.70 -4.36 -7.97
C GLY A 368 30.31 -4.92 -8.27
N ASP A 369 29.86 -5.87 -7.46
CA ASP A 369 28.52 -6.46 -7.47
C ASP A 369 27.44 -5.41 -7.09
N TRP A 370 26.57 -5.00 -8.03
CA TRP A 370 25.31 -4.24 -7.80
C TRP A 370 24.29 -4.48 -8.95
N PRO A 371 22.96 -4.47 -8.69
CA PRO A 371 22.24 -5.66 -8.26
C PRO A 371 21.39 -6.31 -9.36
N ARG A 372 21.39 -7.64 -9.31
CA ARG A 372 20.46 -8.54 -9.99
C ARG A 372 19.05 -8.32 -9.40
N ASP A 373 18.20 -7.64 -10.17
CA ASP A 373 16.77 -7.33 -10.00
C ASP A 373 16.20 -7.29 -8.56
N PHE A 374 15.94 -6.08 -8.06
CA PHE A 374 15.27 -5.84 -6.78
C PHE A 374 13.74 -5.87 -6.92
N ILE A 375 13.07 -6.73 -6.14
CA ILE A 375 11.61 -6.97 -6.28
C ILE A 375 10.83 -6.86 -4.96
N ILE A 376 9.57 -6.45 -5.13
CA ILE A 376 8.52 -6.52 -4.13
C ILE A 376 7.58 -7.70 -4.44
N LEU A 377 7.39 -8.58 -3.48
CA LEU A 377 6.37 -9.62 -3.50
C LEU A 377 5.08 -9.05 -2.89
N LEU A 378 4.04 -8.96 -3.69
CA LEU A 378 2.73 -8.50 -3.26
C LEU A 378 1.79 -9.70 -3.21
N PHE A 379 0.92 -9.80 -2.19
CA PHE A 379 -0.20 -10.74 -2.23
C PHE A 379 -1.47 -10.22 -1.54
N THR A 380 -2.64 -10.56 -2.08
CA THR A 380 -3.94 -10.24 -1.49
C THR A 380 -5.02 -11.23 -1.95
N LYS A 381 -6.23 -11.10 -1.42
CA LYS A 381 -7.34 -12.05 -1.59
C LYS A 381 -8.56 -11.42 -2.26
N VAL A 382 -9.21 -12.19 -3.14
CA VAL A 382 -10.50 -11.78 -3.74
C VAL A 382 -11.55 -12.87 -3.67
N VAL A 383 -12.83 -12.45 -3.53
CA VAL A 383 -14.01 -13.32 -3.43
C VAL A 383 -14.43 -13.86 -4.80
N THR A 384 -14.79 -15.15 -4.85
CA THR A 384 -15.28 -15.83 -6.07
C THR A 384 -16.74 -16.27 -5.91
N GLN A 385 -17.55 -16.23 -6.98
CA GLN A 385 -18.96 -16.68 -6.95
C GLN A 385 -19.06 -18.18 -7.12
N TYR A 386 -20.05 -18.78 -6.47
CA TYR A 386 -20.42 -20.17 -6.65
C TYR A 386 -21.87 -20.35 -7.10
N HIS A 387 -22.11 -21.24 -8.07
CA HIS A 387 -23.45 -21.74 -8.40
C HIS A 387 -23.74 -23.02 -7.60
N LYS A 388 -24.75 -22.97 -6.72
CA LYS A 388 -25.40 -24.18 -6.19
C LYS A 388 -26.08 -24.90 -7.36
N LYS A 389 -25.42 -25.89 -7.99
CA LYS A 389 -26.16 -26.91 -8.72
C LYS A 389 -26.93 -27.73 -7.67
N LYS A 390 -28.21 -27.43 -7.46
CA LYS A 390 -29.15 -28.38 -6.86
C LYS A 390 -29.20 -29.55 -7.82
N ILE A 391 -28.57 -30.67 -7.46
CA ILE A 391 -28.94 -31.96 -8.04
C ILE A 391 -30.36 -32.19 -7.55
N LYS A 392 -31.35 -31.98 -8.42
CA LYS A 392 -32.68 -32.55 -8.21
C LYS A 392 -32.46 -34.06 -8.33
N CYS A 393 -32.47 -34.78 -7.20
CA CYS A 393 -32.79 -36.20 -7.27
C CYS A 393 -34.22 -36.26 -7.81
N CYS A 394 -34.38 -36.80 -9.02
CA CYS A 394 -35.66 -37.30 -9.46
C CYS A 394 -36.03 -38.45 -8.51
N THR A 395 -37.17 -38.30 -7.86
CA THR A 395 -37.89 -39.36 -7.18
C THR A 395 -38.50 -40.28 -8.24
N GLU A 396 -38.15 -41.56 -8.19
CA GLU A 396 -39.10 -42.66 -8.34
C GLU A 396 -38.95 -43.55 -7.10
#